data_AF-A0A1R4K072-F1
#
_entry.id   AF-A0A1R4K072-F1
#
_cell.length_a   1.000
_cell.length_b   1.000
_cell.length_c   1.000
_cell.angle_alpha   90.00
_cell.angle_beta   90.00
_cell.angle_gamma   90.00
#
_symmetry.space_group_name_H-M   'P 1'
#
loop_
_entity.id
_entity.type
_entity.pdbx_description
1 polymer ?
#
loop_
_entity_poly.entity_id
_entity_poly.type
_entity_poly.pdbx_seq_one_letter_code
_entity_poly.pdbx_strand_id
1 'polypeptide(L)'
;MARPSKYPPELRQRAVLLVMESREEHETEFAAIKSVAAKLGITSAETLRKWLRQAEVAQGMRPEVSSEEAAEVKRLRRENAELRRANEILKAASAYVGDRCQAVA
;
A
#
# COMPACT_ATOMS: atom_id res chain seq x y z
N MET A 1 -12.79 -12.36 -3.74
CA MET A 1 -13.39 -11.01 -3.67
C MET A 1 -12.98 -10.38 -2.34
N ALA A 2 -12.50 -9.14 -2.33
CA ALA A 2 -12.07 -8.48 -1.10
C ALA A 2 -13.26 -8.30 -0.15
N ARG A 3 -13.07 -8.61 1.14
CA ARG A 3 -14.10 -8.43 2.16
C ARG A 3 -14.58 -6.96 2.14
N PRO A 4 -15.89 -6.67 2.09
CA PRO A 4 -16.37 -5.31 2.15
C PRO A 4 -15.85 -4.66 3.43
N SER A 5 -15.21 -3.50 3.28
CA SER A 5 -14.71 -2.72 4.41
C SER A 5 -15.86 -2.42 5.35
N LYS A 6 -15.62 -2.57 6.66
CA LYS A 6 -16.59 -2.25 7.72
C LYS A 6 -17.02 -0.78 7.73
N TYR A 7 -16.24 0.09 7.09
CA TYR A 7 -16.53 1.52 6.95
C TYR A 7 -16.76 1.87 5.47
N PRO A 8 -17.90 2.51 5.13
CA PRO A 8 -18.18 2.98 3.78
C PRO A 8 -17.24 4.14 3.39
N PRO A 9 -16.97 4.35 2.09
CA PRO A 9 -16.04 5.37 1.62
C PRO A 9 -16.46 6.80 2.04
N GLU A 10 -17.76 7.10 1.98
CA GLU A 10 -18.34 8.38 2.41
C GLU A 10 -17.97 8.72 3.86
N LEU A 11 -18.06 7.74 4.77
CA LEU A 11 -17.72 7.94 6.18
C LEU A 11 -16.23 8.22 6.35
N ARG A 12 -15.37 7.56 5.55
CA ARG A 12 -13.92 7.80 5.59
C ARG A 12 -13.57 9.22 5.15
N GLN A 13 -14.13 9.66 4.03
CA GLN A 13 -13.89 11.01 3.51
C GLN A 13 -14.39 12.08 4.49
N ARG A 14 -15.61 11.91 5.02
CA ARG A 14 -16.17 12.80 6.03
C ARG A 14 -15.32 12.84 7.30
N ALA A 15 -14.84 11.70 7.77
CA ALA A 15 -13.99 11.63 8.95
C ALA A 15 -12.66 12.35 8.76
N VAL A 16 -12.04 12.22 7.59
CA VAL A 16 -10.79 12.92 7.25
C VAL A 16 -11.01 14.44 7.19
N LEU A 17 -12.06 14.90 6.51
CA LEU A 17 -12.40 16.33 6.43
C LEU A 17 -12.61 16.93 7.82
N LEU A 18 -13.36 16.23 8.67
CA LEU A 18 -13.65 16.69 10.04
C LEU A 18 -12.38 16.75 10.92
N VAL A 19 -11.41 15.85 10.70
CA VAL A 19 -10.11 15.92 11.39
C VAL A 19 -9.29 17.10 10.90
N MET A 20 -9.34 17.42 9.60
CA MET A 20 -8.64 18.59 9.06
C MET A 20 -9.20 19.90 9.60
N GLU A 21 -10.51 20.00 9.75
CA GLU A 21 -11.20 21.17 10.34
C GLU A 21 -10.90 21.29 11.85
N SER A 22 -11.09 20.22 12.62
CA SER A 22 -10.81 20.24 14.06
C SER A 22 -9.32 20.19 14.42
N ARG A 23 -8.40 20.18 13.44
CA ARG A 23 -6.95 20.27 13.70
C ARG A 23 -6.60 21.59 14.39
N GLU A 24 -7.27 22.68 14.02
CA GLU A 24 -6.98 24.01 14.55
C GLU A 24 -7.54 24.22 15.97
N GLU A 25 -8.58 23.47 16.33
CA GLU A 25 -9.26 23.53 17.64
C GLU A 25 -8.54 22.73 18.73
N HIS A 26 -7.50 21.96 18.39
CA HIS A 26 -6.86 21.01 19.29
C HIS A 26 -5.34 21.18 19.34
N GLU A 27 -4.75 21.03 20.53
CA GLU A 27 -3.30 21.17 20.74
C GLU A 27 -2.46 20.17 19.93
N THR A 28 -3.02 19.00 19.61
CA THR A 28 -2.32 17.97 18.84
C THR A 28 -3.23 17.31 17.80
N GLU A 29 -2.64 16.93 16.66
CA GLU A 29 -3.31 16.15 15.60
C GLU A 29 -3.96 14.88 16.18
N PHE A 30 -3.28 14.21 17.12
CA PHE A 30 -3.79 12.99 17.74
C PHE A 30 -5.01 13.24 18.63
N ALA A 31 -5.08 14.38 19.33
CA ALA A 31 -6.26 14.77 20.10
C ALA A 31 -7.48 15.01 19.18
N ALA A 32 -7.28 15.69 18.05
CA ALA A 32 -8.31 15.88 17.03
C ALA A 32 -8.82 14.54 16.47
N ILE A 33 -7.91 13.64 16.12
CA ILE A 33 -8.25 12.29 15.64
C ILE A 33 -9.06 11.52 16.70
N LYS A 34 -8.66 11.58 17.98
CA LYS A 34 -9.35 10.87 19.06
C LYS A 34 -10.76 11.43 19.29
N SER A 35 -10.91 12.75 19.27
CA SER A 35 -12.19 13.46 19.37
C SER A 35 -13.12 13.07 18.23
N VAL A 36 -12.65 13.11 16.98
CA VAL A 36 -13.44 12.74 15.80
C VAL A 36 -13.78 11.25 15.76
N ALA A 37 -12.84 10.37 16.15
CA ALA A 37 -13.11 8.94 16.24
C ALA A 37 -14.21 8.63 17.25
N ALA A 38 -14.22 9.32 18.40
CA ALA A 38 -15.30 9.20 19.39
C ALA A 38 -16.64 9.73 18.86
N LYS A 39 -16.65 10.88 18.16
CA LYS A 39 -17.87 11.47 17.56
C LYS A 39 -18.49 10.56 16.49
N LEU A 40 -17.68 9.87 15.70
CA LEU A 40 -18.14 9.02 14.59
C LEU A 40 -18.27 7.53 14.97
N GLY A 41 -18.02 7.16 16.23
CA GLY A 41 -18.09 5.78 16.70
C GLY A 41 -17.05 4.85 16.06
N ILE A 42 -15.92 5.39 15.59
CA ILE A 42 -14.83 4.59 15.00
C ILE A 42 -14.03 3.97 16.15
N THR A 43 -13.99 2.63 16.21
CA THR A 43 -13.38 1.88 17.32
C THR A 43 -11.88 2.16 17.51
N SER A 44 -11.18 2.61 16.47
CA SER A 44 -9.72 2.78 16.51
C SER A 44 -9.30 4.12 15.91
N ALA A 45 -8.76 5.01 16.76
CA ALA A 45 -8.14 6.27 16.34
C ALA A 45 -6.99 6.06 15.33
N GLU A 46 -6.25 4.95 15.44
CA GLU A 46 -5.23 4.55 14.46
C GLU A 46 -5.78 4.33 13.05
N THR A 47 -7.02 3.86 12.92
CA THR A 47 -7.64 3.67 11.60
C THR A 47 -7.87 5.02 10.92
N LEU A 48 -8.36 5.99 11.68
CA LEU A 48 -8.59 7.35 11.19
C LEU A 48 -7.26 8.06 10.88
N ARG A 49 -6.22 7.86 11.70
CA ARG A 49 -4.85 8.33 11.39
C ARG A 49 -4.34 7.78 10.06
N LYS A 50 -4.54 6.49 9.78
CA LYS A 50 -4.14 5.89 8.50
C LYS A 50 -4.88 6.51 7.31
N TRP A 51 -6.18 6.79 7.45
CA TRP A 51 -6.94 7.47 6.39
C TRP A 51 -6.49 8.91 6.17
N LEU A 52 -6.16 9.64 7.25
CA LEU A 52 -5.59 10.97 7.14
C LEU A 52 -4.27 10.95 6.37
N ARG A 53 -3.34 10.03 6.72
CA ARG A 53 -2.08 9.88 5.98
C ARG A 53 -2.29 9.53 4.51
N GLN A 54 -3.25 8.66 4.19
CA GLN A 54 -3.60 8.34 2.81
C GLN A 54 -4.17 9.55 2.05
N ALA A 55 -4.97 10.37 2.72
CA ALA A 55 -5.53 11.59 2.13
C ALA A 55 -4.47 12.68 1.92
N GLU A 56 -3.53 12.86 2.87
CA GLU A 56 -2.39 13.77 2.70
C GLU A 56 -1.50 13.39 1.51
N VAL A 57 -1.28 12.09 1.31
CA VAL A 57 -0.55 11.57 0.13
C VAL A 57 -1.36 11.80 -1.15
N ALA A 58 -2.67 11.55 -1.14
CA ALA A 58 -3.54 11.80 -2.29
C ALA A 58 -3.63 13.29 -2.68
N GLN A 59 -3.54 14.19 -1.70
CA GLN A 59 -3.49 15.64 -1.90
C GLN A 59 -2.09 16.17 -2.22
N GLY A 60 -1.07 15.30 -2.29
CA GLY A 60 0.31 15.69 -2.61
C GLY A 60 1.02 16.48 -1.50
N MET A 61 0.46 16.54 -0.29
CA MET A 61 1.07 17.24 0.86
C MET A 61 2.27 16.49 1.44
N ARG A 62 2.42 15.19 1.14
CA ARG A 62 3.60 14.40 1.50
C ARG A 62 4.14 13.61 0.30
N PRO A 63 5.46 13.66 0.04
CA PRO A 63 6.11 12.82 -0.96
C PRO A 63 6.36 11.42 -0.37
N GLU A 64 5.30 10.64 -0.15
CA GLU A 64 5.46 9.20 0.07
C GLU A 64 4.76 8.49 -1.07
N VAL A 65 5.57 8.07 -2.04
CA VAL A 65 5.32 7.10 -3.12
C VAL A 65 3.87 7.10 -3.59
N SER A 66 3.61 7.86 -4.65
CA SER A 66 2.29 7.98 -5.25
C SER A 66 1.65 6.59 -5.38
N SER A 67 0.34 6.47 -5.20
CA SER A 67 -0.35 5.18 -5.34
C SER A 67 -0.06 4.51 -6.70
N GLU A 68 0.35 5.29 -7.70
CA GLU A 68 0.83 4.84 -9.00
C GLU A 68 2.24 4.24 -8.92
N GLU A 69 3.17 4.88 -8.22
CA GLU A 69 4.52 4.33 -7.94
C GLU A 69 4.43 3.03 -7.13
N ALA A 70 3.51 2.93 -6.15
CA ALA A 70 3.29 1.69 -5.42
C ALA A 70 2.69 0.57 -6.30
N ALA A 71 1.80 0.93 -7.23
CA ALA A 71 1.26 -0.01 -8.22
C ALA A 71 2.35 -0.46 -9.22
N GLU A 72 3.21 0.47 -9.63
CA GLU A 72 4.34 0.24 -10.51
C GLU A 72 5.37 -0.68 -9.86
N VAL A 73 5.75 -0.45 -8.60
CA VAL A 73 6.63 -1.35 -7.83
C VAL A 73 6.05 -2.75 -7.74
N LYS A 74 4.73 -2.88 -7.57
CA LYS A 74 4.06 -4.19 -7.55
C LYS A 74 4.08 -4.88 -8.92
N ARG A 75 3.92 -4.12 -10.02
CA ARG A 75 4.03 -4.63 -11.39
C ARG A 75 5.46 -5.10 -11.67
N LEU A 76 6.44 -4.24 -11.42
CA LEU A 76 7.87 -4.54 -11.60
C LEU A 76 8.31 -5.74 -10.76
N ARG A 77 7.81 -5.91 -9.54
CA ARG A 77 8.12 -7.09 -8.71
C ARG A 77 7.57 -8.40 -9.30
N ARG A 78 6.40 -8.37 -9.95
CA ARG A 78 5.85 -9.55 -10.64
C ARG A 78 6.68 -9.90 -11.86
N GLU A 79 6.98 -8.90 -12.68
CA GLU A 79 7.79 -9.06 -13.88
C GLU A 79 9.20 -9.57 -13.54
N ASN A 80 9.83 -9.04 -12.48
CA ASN A 80 11.13 -9.53 -12.02
C ASN A 80 11.08 -10.98 -11.53
N ALA A 81 9.99 -11.40 -10.87
CA ALA A 81 9.80 -12.77 -10.43
C ALA A 81 9.62 -13.73 -11.62
N GLU A 82 8.87 -13.32 -12.64
CA GLU A 82 8.68 -14.07 -13.89
C GLU A 82 9.99 -14.20 -14.68
N LEU A 83 10.74 -13.10 -14.81
CA LEU A 83 12.05 -13.08 -15.46
C LEU A 83 13.08 -13.95 -14.72
N ARG A 84 13.06 -13.97 -13.38
CA ARG A 84 13.91 -14.85 -12.59
C ARG A 84 13.57 -16.31 -12.83
N ARG A 85 12.28 -16.66 -12.83
CA ARG A 85 11.84 -18.02 -13.13
C ARG A 85 12.23 -18.48 -14.54
N ALA A 86 12.08 -17.59 -15.53
CA ALA A 86 12.53 -17.87 -16.90
C ALA A 86 14.05 -18.08 -16.97
N ASN A 87 14.83 -17.24 -16.29
CA ASN A 87 16.28 -17.41 -16.20
C ASN A 87 16.68 -18.72 -15.50
N GLU A 88 15.98 -19.15 -14.46
CA GLU A 88 16.22 -20.44 -13.81
C GLU A 88 15.99 -21.60 -14.77
N ILE A 89 14.91 -21.57 -15.55
CA ILE A 89 14.61 -22.58 -16.57
C ILE A 89 15.72 -22.60 -17.64
N LEU A 90 16.13 -21.43 -18.14
CA LEU A 90 17.19 -21.32 -19.15
C LEU A 90 18.53 -21.83 -18.61
N LYS A 91 18.89 -21.50 -17.37
CA LYS A 91 20.10 -22.01 -16.71
C LYS A 91 20.06 -23.52 -16.52
N ALA A 92 18.92 -24.07 -16.12
CA ALA A 92 18.74 -25.51 -15.99
C ALA A 92 18.87 -26.22 -17.35
N ALA A 93 18.30 -25.65 -18.41
CA ALA A 93 18.43 -26.16 -19.77
C ALA A 93 19.88 -26.11 -20.27
N SER A 94 20.60 -25.00 -20.05
CA SER A 94 22.01 -24.88 -20.44
C SER A 94 22.90 -25.86 -19.67
N ALA A 95 22.62 -26.08 -18.38
CA ALA A 95 23.34 -27.07 -17.58
C ALA A 95 23.10 -28.49 -18.12
N TYR A 96 21.85 -28.84 -18.45
CA TYR A 96 21.50 -30.14 -19.03
C TYR A 96 22.15 -30.39 -20.40
N VAL A 97 22.27 -29.35 -21.23
CA VAL A 97 22.99 -29.46 -22.52
C VAL A 97 24.50 -29.60 -22.30
N GLY A 98 25.08 -28.83 -21.36
CA GLY A 98 26.49 -28.93 -21.00
C GLY A 98 26.88 -30.32 -20.49
N ASP A 99 26.06 -30.89 -19.61
CA ASP A 99 26.26 -32.23 -19.03
C ASP A 99 26.21 -33.33 -20.11
N ARG A 100 25.29 -33.22 -21.07
CA ARG A 100 25.25 -34.15 -22.23
C ARG A 100 26.42 -34.00 -23.18
N CYS A 101 26.95 -32.79 -23.41
CA CYS A 101 28.14 -32.63 -24.25
C CYS A 101 29.41 -33.23 -23.61
N GLN A 102 29.50 -33.28 -22.27
CA GLN A 102 30.63 -33.92 -21.57
C GLN A 102 30.54 -35.44 -21.54
N ALA A 103 29.33 -36.03 -21.63
CA ALA A 103 29.13 -37.48 -21.63
C ALA A 103 29.40 -38.16 -23.00
N VAL A 104 29.57 -37.39 -24.07
CA VAL A 104 29.77 -37.90 -25.45
C VAL A 104 31.20 -37.63 -25.96
N ALA A 105 32.06 -37.02 -25.13
CA ALA A 105 33.49 -36.83 -25.36
C ALA A 105 34.30 -37.85 -24.57
#